data_AF-A0A1X1L735-F1
#
_entry.id   AF-A0A1X1L735-F1
#
_cell.length_a   1.000
_cell.length_b   1.000
_cell.length_c   1.000
_cell.angle_alpha   90.00
_cell.angle_beta   90.00
_cell.angle_gamma   90.00
#
_symmetry.space_group_name_H-M   'P 1'
#
loop_
_entity.id
_entity.type
_entity.pdbx_description
1 polymer ?
#
loop_
_entity_poly.entity_id
_entity_poly.type
_entity_poly.pdbx_seq_one_letter_code
_entity_poly.pdbx_strand_id
1 'polypeptide(L)'
;MPQDHLVFTIEKVVNTLEDCHFHAFYHAFARPSYHPKMLIATLLFAYSQGIFSGRKIEKMMIENLAMQYLTGPLIVSYRTINRFRVAEGMEELIRNLFMDLNLRLKM
;
A
#
# COMPACT_ATOMS: atom_id res chain seq x y z
N MET A 1 -2.98 -7.72 17.79
CA MET A 1 -1.81 -6.85 17.54
C MET A 1 -1.70 -5.85 18.69
N PRO A 2 -0.49 -5.43 19.11
CA PRO A 2 -0.32 -4.36 20.10
C PRO A 2 -0.96 -3.05 19.64
N GLN A 3 -1.36 -2.16 20.56
CA GLN A 3 -2.05 -0.90 20.22
C GLN A 3 -1.19 0.05 19.38
N ASP A 4 0.13 0.03 19.57
CA ASP A 4 1.07 0.88 18.83
C ASP A 4 1.61 0.23 17.56
N HIS A 5 0.92 -0.79 17.04
CA HIS A 5 1.37 -1.48 15.83
C HIS A 5 1.31 -0.54 14.61
N LEU A 6 2.39 -0.52 13.83
CA LEU A 6 2.59 0.31 12.64
C LEU A 6 1.39 0.32 11.67
N VAL A 7 0.71 -0.81 11.55
CA VAL A 7 -0.46 -0.99 10.67
C VAL A 7 -1.53 0.08 10.87
N PHE A 8 -1.77 0.51 12.12
CA PHE A 8 -2.79 1.51 12.44
C PHE A 8 -2.37 2.91 12.01
N THR A 9 -1.06 3.20 12.05
CA THR A 9 -0.52 4.46 11.52
C THR A 9 -0.65 4.50 10.01
N ILE A 10 -0.32 3.41 9.33
CA ILE A 10 -0.45 3.28 7.87
C ILE A 10 -1.92 3.46 7.44
N GLU A 11 -2.84 2.76 8.11
CA GLU A 11 -4.28 2.90 7.85
C GLU A 11 -4.75 4.36 7.97
N LYS A 12 -4.35 5.05 9.04
CA LYS A 12 -4.69 6.48 9.24
C LYS A 12 -4.15 7.34 8.11
N VAL A 13 -2.86 7.23 7.77
CA VAL A 13 -2.21 8.01 6.70
C VAL A 13 -2.88 7.77 5.34
N VAL A 14 -3.20 6.52 5.03
CA VAL A 14 -3.85 6.17 3.76
C VAL A 14 -5.28 6.67 3.71
N ASN A 15 -6.00 6.66 4.83
CA ASN A 15 -7.38 7.13 4.91
C ASN A 15 -7.51 8.65 4.74
N THR A 16 -6.46 9.43 5.04
CA THR A 16 -6.45 10.88 4.78
C THR A 16 -6.25 11.23 3.30
N LEU A 17 -5.89 10.28 2.44
CA LEU A 17 -5.71 10.55 1.01
C LEU A 17 -7.06 10.85 0.35
N GLU A 18 -7.14 11.97 -0.34
CA GLU A 18 -8.29 12.31 -1.18
C GLU A 18 -8.25 11.55 -2.52
N ASP A 19 -9.43 11.28 -3.09
CA ASP A 19 -9.54 10.47 -4.32
C ASP A 19 -8.92 11.15 -5.56
N CYS A 20 -8.71 12.47 -5.52
CA CYS A 20 -8.04 13.23 -6.57
C CYS A 20 -6.63 12.69 -6.88
N HIS A 21 -5.92 12.15 -5.88
CA HIS A 21 -4.61 11.53 -6.04
C HIS A 21 -4.64 10.30 -6.95
N PHE A 22 -5.79 9.66 -7.13
CA PHE A 22 -5.95 8.43 -7.91
C PHE A 22 -6.55 8.66 -9.29
N HIS A 23 -6.79 9.90 -9.71
CA HIS A 23 -7.48 10.19 -10.98
C HIS A 23 -6.74 9.61 -12.19
N ALA A 24 -5.42 9.82 -12.28
CA ALA A 24 -4.58 9.25 -13.34
C ALA A 24 -4.61 7.71 -13.34
N PHE A 25 -4.56 7.10 -12.15
CA PHE A 25 -4.65 5.66 -12.00
C PHE A 25 -6.01 5.11 -12.46
N TYR A 26 -7.12 5.72 -12.02
CA TYR A 26 -8.46 5.30 -12.45
C TYR A 26 -8.67 5.50 -13.96
N HIS A 27 -8.11 6.55 -14.55
CA HIS A 27 -8.18 6.77 -15.99
C HIS A 27 -7.43 5.67 -16.77
N ALA A 28 -6.23 5.30 -16.33
CA ALA A 28 -5.41 4.29 -16.99
C ALA A 28 -5.94 2.85 -16.81
N PHE A 29 -6.59 2.56 -15.67
CA PHE A 29 -7.04 1.21 -15.30
C PHE A 29 -8.58 1.02 -15.35
N ALA A 30 -9.32 2.04 -15.78
CA ALA A 30 -10.79 2.08 -15.82
C ALA A 30 -11.44 1.73 -14.48
N ARG A 31 -11.96 0.50 -14.33
CA ARG A 31 -12.56 -0.02 -13.09
C ARG A 31 -11.65 -1.10 -12.48
N PRO A 32 -10.61 -0.71 -11.72
CA PRO A 32 -9.77 -1.68 -11.05
C PRO A 32 -10.61 -2.48 -10.04
N SER A 33 -10.37 -3.79 -9.94
CA SER A 33 -11.04 -4.67 -8.97
C SER A 33 -10.63 -4.41 -7.52
N TYR A 34 -9.70 -3.47 -7.29
CA TYR A 34 -9.09 -3.20 -6.00
C TYR A 34 -9.05 -1.70 -5.74
N HIS A 35 -9.25 -1.31 -4.49
CA HIS A 35 -9.16 0.10 -4.09
C HIS A 35 -7.67 0.53 -4.05
N PRO A 36 -7.28 1.66 -4.68
CA PRO A 36 -5.89 2.11 -4.72
C PRO A 36 -5.31 2.36 -3.33
N LYS A 37 -6.12 2.89 -2.39
CA LYS A 37 -5.74 2.99 -0.97
C LYS A 37 -5.25 1.67 -0.36
N MET A 38 -5.91 0.54 -0.64
CA MET A 38 -5.48 -0.77 -0.13
C MET A 38 -4.12 -1.18 -0.71
N LEU A 39 -3.89 -0.91 -2.00
CA LEU A 39 -2.60 -1.18 -2.65
C LEU A 39 -1.47 -0.31 -2.08
N ILE A 40 -1.75 0.97 -1.78
CA ILE A 40 -0.80 1.86 -1.09
C ILE A 40 -0.50 1.33 0.31
N ALA A 41 -1.51 1.01 1.10
CA ALA A 41 -1.32 0.49 2.46
C ALA A 41 -0.46 -0.78 2.45
N THR A 42 -0.72 -1.69 1.50
CA THR A 42 0.08 -2.90 1.25
C THR A 42 1.54 -2.58 0.96
N LEU A 43 1.80 -1.61 0.07
CA LEU A 43 3.16 -1.24 -0.31
C LEU A 43 3.91 -0.55 0.83
N LEU A 44 3.27 0.39 1.53
CA LEU A 44 3.87 1.08 2.68
C LEU A 44 4.25 0.09 3.78
N PHE A 45 3.35 -0.86 4.10
CA PHE A 45 3.63 -1.86 5.14
C PHE A 45 4.70 -2.86 4.71
N ALA A 46 4.75 -3.26 3.45
CA ALA A 46 5.82 -4.12 2.98
C ALA A 46 7.18 -3.41 2.98
N TYR A 47 7.23 -2.15 2.54
CA TYR A 47 8.46 -1.38 2.44
C TYR A 47 9.03 -1.03 3.82
N SER A 48 8.19 -0.76 4.81
CA SER A 48 8.63 -0.56 6.20
C SER A 48 9.28 -1.82 6.79
N GLN A 49 8.96 -3.00 6.26
CA GLN A 49 9.58 -4.28 6.64
C GLN A 49 10.76 -4.68 5.73
N GLY A 50 11.20 -3.78 4.83
CA GLY A 50 12.28 -4.04 3.87
C GLY A 50 11.90 -5.02 2.74
N ILE A 51 10.61 -5.25 2.51
CA ILE A 51 10.10 -6.20 1.50
C ILE A 51 9.68 -5.44 0.24
N PHE A 52 10.54 -5.45 -0.78
CA PHE A 52 10.29 -4.75 -2.05
C PHE A 52 9.85 -5.65 -3.22
N SER A 53 10.06 -6.97 -3.09
CA SER A 53 9.74 -7.93 -4.15
C SER A 53 8.24 -8.20 -4.19
N GLY A 54 7.59 -7.92 -5.33
CA GLY A 54 6.14 -8.13 -5.48
C GLY A 54 5.67 -9.54 -5.12
N ARG A 55 6.47 -10.59 -5.41
CA ARG A 55 6.14 -11.97 -5.02
C ARG A 55 6.22 -12.19 -3.51
N LYS A 56 7.18 -11.54 -2.84
CA LYS A 56 7.26 -11.58 -1.37
C LYS A 56 6.10 -10.82 -0.74
N ILE A 57 5.66 -9.71 -1.35
CA ILE A 57 4.49 -8.94 -0.90
C ILE A 57 3.22 -9.77 -1.04
N GLU A 58 3.00 -10.41 -2.19
CA GLU A 58 1.88 -11.33 -2.41
C GLU A 58 1.85 -12.46 -1.37
N LYS A 59 3.01 -13.09 -1.10
CA LYS A 59 3.15 -14.09 -0.03
C LYS A 59 2.83 -13.51 1.36
N MET A 60 3.28 -12.29 1.64
CA MET A 60 3.03 -11.60 2.90
C MET A 60 1.53 -11.31 3.12
N MET A 61 0.75 -11.07 2.07
CA MET A 61 -0.73 -10.95 2.18
C MET A 61 -1.39 -12.23 2.68
N ILE A 62 -0.76 -13.39 2.44
CA ILE A 62 -1.27 -14.70 2.86
C ILE A 62 -0.83 -15.03 4.29
N GLU A 63 0.40 -14.71 4.66
CA GLU A 63 1.03 -15.22 5.89
C GLU A 63 1.00 -14.22 7.05
N ASN A 64 0.91 -12.91 6.77
CA ASN A 64 1.07 -11.88 7.79
C ASN A 64 -0.28 -11.29 8.24
N LEU A 65 -0.59 -11.45 9.53
CA LEU A 65 -1.85 -10.98 10.12
C LEU A 65 -2.05 -9.45 10.02
N ALA A 66 -0.97 -8.67 10.11
CA ALA A 66 -1.06 -7.21 9.97
C ALA A 66 -1.29 -6.79 8.51
N MET A 67 -0.72 -7.52 7.55
CA MET A 67 -1.04 -7.32 6.14
C MET A 67 -2.52 -7.67 5.87
N GLN A 68 -3.00 -8.81 6.38
CA GLN A 68 -4.40 -9.22 6.25
C GLN A 68 -5.39 -8.25 6.89
N TYR A 69 -4.98 -7.51 7.93
CA TYR A 69 -5.81 -6.44 8.47
C TYR A 69 -6.03 -5.31 7.46
N LEU A 70 -5.00 -4.92 6.71
CA LEU A 70 -5.11 -3.87 5.68
C LEU A 70 -5.87 -4.35 4.43
N THR A 71 -5.69 -5.61 4.06
CA THR A 71 -6.17 -6.15 2.78
C THR A 71 -7.49 -6.90 2.93
N GLY A 72 -7.88 -7.26 4.15
CA GLY A 72 -8.96 -8.21 4.41
C GLY A 72 -8.66 -9.57 3.76
N PRO A 73 -9.68 -10.29 3.25
CA PRO A 73 -9.50 -11.58 2.58
C PRO A 73 -8.92 -11.46 1.17
N LEU A 74 -8.66 -10.25 0.67
CA LEU A 74 -8.19 -10.02 -0.69
C LEU A 74 -6.69 -10.29 -0.80
N ILE A 75 -6.30 -11.09 -1.78
CA ILE A 75 -4.91 -11.32 -2.16
C ILE A 75 -4.71 -10.82 -3.58
N VAL A 76 -3.79 -9.88 -3.74
CA VAL A 76 -3.49 -9.25 -5.03
C VAL A 76 -2.23 -9.89 -5.62
N SER A 77 -2.30 -10.27 -6.90
CA SER A 77 -1.14 -10.87 -7.55
C SER A 77 0.06 -9.91 -7.63
N TYR A 78 1.28 -10.45 -7.58
CA TYR A 78 2.50 -9.64 -7.76
C TYR A 78 2.50 -8.81 -9.04
N ARG A 79 1.81 -9.27 -10.11
CA ARG A 79 1.68 -8.53 -11.36
C ARG A 79 0.86 -7.25 -11.19
N THR A 80 -0.24 -7.32 -10.46
CA THR A 80 -1.08 -6.16 -10.16
C THR A 80 -0.34 -5.18 -9.25
N ILE A 81 0.32 -5.67 -8.20
CA ILE A 81 1.18 -4.85 -7.32
C ILE A 81 2.25 -4.12 -8.15
N ASN A 82 2.93 -4.85 -9.03
CA ASN A 82 4.00 -4.30 -9.85
C ASN A 82 3.52 -3.31 -10.90
N ARG A 83 2.29 -3.47 -11.42
CA ARG A 83 1.66 -2.50 -12.33
C ARG A 83 1.23 -1.24 -11.59
N PHE A 84 0.68 -1.39 -10.39
CA PHE A 84 0.24 -0.26 -9.57
C PHE A 84 1.41 0.66 -9.19
N ARG A 85 2.53 0.11 -8.72
CA ARG A 85 3.68 0.92 -8.27
C ARG A 85 4.33 1.77 -9.37
N VAL A 86 4.25 1.34 -10.63
CA VAL A 86 4.83 2.05 -11.79
C VAL A 86 3.77 2.80 -12.60
N ALA A 87 2.53 2.83 -12.11
CA ALA A 87 1.49 3.62 -12.76
C ALA A 87 1.80 5.12 -12.61
N GLU A 88 1.37 5.90 -13.60
CA GLU A 88 1.58 7.34 -13.63
C GLU A 88 1.11 8.01 -12.33
N GLY A 89 1.99 8.81 -11.73
CA GLY A 89 1.76 9.49 -10.44
C GLY A 89 1.84 8.61 -9.20
N MET A 90 1.72 7.27 -9.31
CA MET A 90 1.73 6.38 -8.15
C MET A 90 3.12 6.20 -7.55
N GLU A 91 4.16 6.08 -8.37
CA GLU A 91 5.54 5.94 -7.87
C GLU A 91 5.94 7.10 -6.96
N GLU A 92 5.67 8.32 -7.43
CA GLU A 92 5.91 9.56 -6.70
C GLU A 92 5.11 9.64 -5.41
N LEU A 93 3.80 9.33 -5.49
CA LEU A 93 2.91 9.33 -4.34
C LEU A 93 3.37 8.34 -3.27
N ILE A 94 3.68 7.10 -3.66
CA ILE A 94 4.16 6.06 -2.74
C ILE A 94 5.47 6.49 -2.08
N ARG A 95 6.40 7.07 -2.85
CA ARG A 95 7.68 7.57 -2.31
C ARG A 95 7.47 8.66 -1.27
N ASN A 96 6.64 9.65 -1.58
CA ASN A 96 6.37 10.78 -0.67
C ASN A 96 5.67 10.32 0.61
N LEU A 97 4.71 9.39 0.50
CA LEU A 97 4.05 8.80 1.66
C LEU A 97 5.00 7.97 2.51
N PHE A 98 5.91 7.21 1.89
CA PHE A 98 6.90 6.44 2.62
C PHE A 98 7.89 7.34 3.37
N MET A 99 8.30 8.46 2.77
CA MET A 99 9.13 9.46 3.44
C MET A 99 8.40 10.12 4.62
N ASP A 100 7.15 10.56 4.43
CA ASP A 100 6.34 11.13 5.52
C ASP A 100 6.14 10.13 6.67
N LEU A 101 5.89 8.85 6.33
CA LEU A 101 5.77 7.77 7.30
C LEU A 101 7.06 7.60 8.13
N ASN A 102 8.23 7.54 7.49
CA ASN A 102 9.51 7.41 8.20
C ASN A 102 9.79 8.63 9.10
N LEU A 103 9.51 9.84 8.62
CA LEU A 103 9.68 11.06 9.40
C LEU A 103 8.81 11.06 10.67
N ARG A 104 7.55 10.62 10.56
CA ARG A 104 6.62 10.53 11.71
C ARG A 104 7.04 9.47 12.71
N LEU A 105 7.62 8.37 12.24
CA LEU A 105 8.00 7.22 13.07
C LEU A 105 9.44 7.29 13.59
N LYS A 106 10.24 8.28 13.15
CA LYS A 106 11.68 8.39 13.43
C LYS A 106 12.44 7.10 13.08
N MET A 107 12.03 6.44 11.99
CA MET A 107 12.73 5.29 11.40
C MET A 107 13.82 5.78 10.45
#